data_AF-A0A9J8C389-F1
#
_entry.id   AF-A0A9J8C389-F1
#
_cell.length_a   1.000
_cell.length_b   1.000
_cell.length_c   1.000
_cell.angle_alpha   90.00
_cell.angle_beta   90.00
_cell.angle_gamma   90.00
#
_symmetry.space_group_name_H-M   'P 1'
#
loop_
_entity.id
_entity.type
_entity.pdbx_description
1 polymer ?
#
loop_
_entity_poly.entity_id
_entity_poly.type
_entity_poly.pdbx_seq_one_letter_code
_entity_poly.pdbx_strand_id
1 'polypeptide(L)'
;MRELKTTTSIYVHFVSTLLEHHDQSQSVLTMLRSLGQLAERGIQNQQVFFDEKPVAETGLDASICLFLYKGSSKRKEKQVPVFKFIHFSFQEFFTALYYILLDEKEHSLKVSELFELMEWEAIIDKPSPDLKERRSIPIPPVILFLYGLLNEEVSSSFLEKIELTVPHTIKLKKKEMRKTLKRAIVLMIQQYGIELFALHCLRELQDKRFVRKILKVDKSMDLYNVSLRSTDCWVLLYCLQCCPHIRYLNLMDCDLTAEKLKILQPALCMCENMRLTVDYLYNVGDLIQILEFKRMNTVLRVSYGHLTCQSHMKMSCCL
;
A
#
# COMPACT_ATOMS: atom_id res chain seq x y z
N MET A 1 -2.45 20.28 14.08
CA MET A 1 -1.62 19.31 13.32
C MET A 1 -2.53 18.43 12.48
N ARG A 2 -2.28 18.29 11.18
CA ARG A 2 -2.96 17.25 10.38
C ARG A 2 -2.45 15.89 10.86
N GLU A 3 -3.34 14.96 11.23
CA GLU A 3 -2.93 13.59 11.56
C GLU A 3 -2.41 12.89 10.29
N LEU A 4 -1.16 12.42 10.31
CA LEU A 4 -0.57 11.64 9.21
C LEU A 4 -1.00 10.18 9.35
N LYS A 5 -2.08 9.81 8.66
CA LYS A 5 -2.77 8.51 8.85
C LYS A 5 -2.30 7.40 7.91
N THR A 6 -1.54 7.74 6.88
CA THR A 6 -1.09 6.82 5.83
C THR A 6 0.38 7.06 5.47
N THR A 7 1.01 6.08 4.82
CA THR A 7 2.37 6.20 4.32
C THR A 7 2.46 7.39 3.37
N THR A 8 1.59 7.47 2.37
CA THR A 8 1.62 8.56 1.37
C THR A 8 1.47 9.93 2.00
N SER A 9 0.67 10.07 3.08
CA SER A 9 0.53 11.35 3.79
C SER A 9 1.85 11.86 4.38
N ILE A 10 2.73 10.94 4.82
CA ILE A 10 4.06 11.28 5.33
C ILE A 10 4.95 11.81 4.19
N TYR A 11 4.93 11.17 3.02
CA TYR A 11 5.74 11.60 1.87
C TYR A 11 5.23 12.92 1.30
N VAL A 12 3.92 13.07 1.13
CA VAL A 12 3.32 14.33 0.68
C VAL A 12 3.66 15.46 1.64
N HIS A 13 3.59 15.22 2.96
CA HIS A 13 3.99 16.22 3.94
C HIS A 13 5.47 16.57 3.83
N PHE A 14 6.36 15.57 3.80
CA PHE A 14 7.80 15.77 3.68
C PHE A 14 8.18 16.58 2.43
N VAL A 15 7.67 16.17 1.26
CA VAL A 15 7.93 16.85 -0.01
C VAL A 15 7.33 18.25 0.00
N SER A 16 6.12 18.43 0.53
CA SER A 16 5.52 19.77 0.67
C SER A 16 6.41 20.70 1.49
N THR A 17 6.86 20.26 2.67
CA THR A 17 7.72 21.05 3.57
C THR A 17 9.05 21.44 2.93
N LEU A 18 9.67 20.53 2.18
CA LEU A 18 10.90 20.85 1.44
C LEU A 18 10.66 21.88 0.32
N LEU A 19 9.47 21.86 -0.28
CA LEU A 19 9.10 22.78 -1.35
C LEU A 19 8.58 24.14 -0.86
N GLU A 20 8.29 24.31 0.42
CA GLU A 20 7.74 25.57 0.98
C GLU A 20 8.64 26.79 0.76
N HIS A 21 9.95 26.60 0.60
CA HIS A 21 10.93 27.67 0.40
C HIS A 21 11.28 27.90 -1.08
N HIS A 22 10.63 27.20 -2.02
CA HIS A 22 10.85 27.35 -3.45
C HIS A 22 9.80 28.31 -4.05
N ASP A 23 10.21 29.55 -4.30
CA ASP A 23 9.32 30.67 -4.69
C ASP A 23 8.71 30.62 -6.11
N GLN A 24 8.96 29.57 -6.90
CA GLN A 24 8.48 29.47 -8.29
C GLN A 24 7.77 28.13 -8.57
N SER A 25 6.43 28.12 -8.51
CA SER A 25 5.61 26.92 -8.75
C SER A 25 5.90 26.19 -10.07
N GLN A 26 6.18 26.93 -11.15
CA GLN A 26 6.50 26.35 -12.46
C GLN A 26 7.87 25.65 -12.47
N SER A 27 8.84 26.14 -11.69
CA SER A 27 10.13 25.46 -11.54
C SER A 27 9.98 24.20 -10.68
N VAL A 28 9.10 24.24 -9.66
CA VAL A 28 8.75 23.08 -8.82
C VAL A 28 8.08 21.98 -9.64
N LEU A 29 7.11 22.29 -10.50
CA LEU A 29 6.47 21.30 -11.38
C LEU A 29 7.48 20.65 -12.33
N THR A 30 8.34 21.46 -12.93
CA THR A 30 9.39 20.97 -13.85
C THR A 30 10.36 20.06 -13.10
N MET A 31 10.79 20.45 -11.90
CA MET A 31 11.63 19.64 -11.01
C MET A 31 11.00 18.29 -10.67
N LEU A 32 9.75 18.29 -10.21
CA LEU A 32 9.03 17.07 -9.83
C LEU A 32 8.84 16.13 -11.03
N ARG A 33 8.61 16.68 -12.24
CA ARG A 33 8.54 15.88 -13.47
C ARG A 33 9.86 15.22 -13.79
N SER A 34 10.98 15.94 -13.75
CA SER A 34 12.26 15.30 -14.08
C SER A 34 12.74 14.33 -12.99
N LEU A 35 12.49 14.62 -11.70
CA LEU A 35 12.69 13.65 -10.61
C LEU A 35 11.85 12.39 -10.84
N GLY A 36 10.60 12.58 -11.21
CA GLY A 36 9.67 11.52 -11.57
C GLY A 36 10.14 10.65 -12.74
N GLN A 37 10.65 11.28 -13.81
CA GLN A 37 11.23 10.58 -14.95
C GLN A 37 12.48 9.77 -14.59
N LEU A 38 13.39 10.35 -13.81
CA LEU A 38 14.58 9.66 -13.33
C LEU A 38 14.18 8.45 -12.47
N ALA A 39 13.21 8.65 -11.57
CA ALA A 39 12.71 7.60 -10.70
C ALA A 39 12.06 6.46 -11.50
N GLU A 40 11.21 6.80 -12.47
CA GLU A 40 10.51 5.85 -13.32
C GLU A 40 11.47 4.99 -14.15
N ARG A 41 12.47 5.61 -14.79
CA ARG A 41 13.55 4.88 -15.47
C ARG A 41 14.29 3.95 -14.50
N GLY A 42 14.49 4.39 -13.27
CA GLY A 42 15.07 3.59 -12.20
C GLY A 42 14.23 2.36 -11.88
N ILE A 43 12.92 2.51 -11.72
CA ILE A 43 12.00 1.39 -11.47
C ILE A 43 11.98 0.41 -12.65
N GLN A 44 11.81 0.91 -13.88
CA GLN A 44 11.77 0.06 -15.09
C GLN A 44 13.05 -0.76 -15.29
N ASN A 45 14.22 -0.18 -14.98
CA ASN A 45 15.51 -0.83 -15.16
C ASN A 45 16.04 -1.51 -13.90
N GLN A 46 15.26 -1.59 -12.81
CA GLN A 46 15.70 -2.10 -11.50
C GLN A 46 16.98 -1.43 -10.99
N GLN A 47 17.12 -0.14 -11.28
CA GLN A 47 18.29 0.68 -11.03
C GLN A 47 18.08 1.58 -9.81
N VAL A 48 19.02 1.50 -8.86
CA VAL A 48 19.06 2.35 -7.65
C VAL A 48 20.11 3.47 -7.76
N PHE A 49 21.17 3.25 -8.54
CA PHE A 49 22.27 4.19 -8.71
C PHE A 49 22.28 4.75 -10.14
N PHE A 50 22.27 6.06 -10.27
CA PHE A 50 22.27 6.79 -11.54
C PHE A 50 23.62 7.44 -11.79
N ASP A 51 24.09 7.37 -13.03
CA ASP A 51 25.29 8.10 -13.46
C ASP A 51 24.97 9.60 -13.60
N GLU A 52 26.00 10.46 -13.58
CA GLU A 52 25.83 11.92 -13.60
C GLU A 52 25.13 12.45 -14.85
N LYS A 53 25.28 11.78 -16.02
CA LYS A 53 24.66 12.21 -17.27
C LYS A 53 23.12 12.21 -17.21
N PRO A 54 22.44 11.08 -16.90
CA PRO A 54 20.98 11.07 -16.69
C PRO A 54 20.47 12.12 -15.71
N VAL A 55 21.27 12.42 -14.67
CA VAL A 55 20.93 13.43 -13.66
C VAL A 55 21.10 14.84 -14.21
N ALA A 56 22.17 15.12 -14.95
CA ALA A 56 22.41 16.42 -15.58
C ALA A 56 21.39 16.73 -16.70
N GLU A 57 20.96 15.71 -17.45
CA GLU A 57 19.91 15.81 -18.48
C GLU A 57 18.55 16.21 -17.91
N THR A 58 18.33 16.06 -16.60
CA THR A 58 17.08 16.51 -15.95
C THR A 58 16.96 18.03 -15.83
N GLY A 59 18.06 18.78 -16.07
CA GLY A 59 18.08 20.24 -16.16
C GLY A 59 18.02 20.99 -14.82
N LEU A 60 18.40 20.35 -13.71
CA LEU A 60 18.00 20.77 -12.36
C LEU A 60 19.15 21.17 -11.42
N ASP A 61 18.84 22.10 -10.51
CA ASP A 61 19.75 22.82 -9.61
C ASP A 61 19.91 22.13 -8.22
N ALA A 62 20.41 22.90 -7.24
CA ALA A 62 20.58 22.50 -5.83
C ALA A 62 19.33 21.89 -5.15
N SER A 63 18.11 22.13 -5.66
CA SER A 63 16.86 21.56 -5.15
C SER A 63 16.74 20.05 -5.37
N ILE A 64 17.29 19.51 -6.46
CA ILE A 64 17.34 18.05 -6.67
C ILE A 64 18.24 17.37 -5.62
N CYS A 65 19.27 18.06 -5.13
CA CYS A 65 20.13 17.55 -4.08
C CYS A 65 19.37 17.30 -2.76
N LEU A 66 18.15 17.85 -2.58
CA LEU A 66 17.32 17.55 -1.41
C LEU A 66 16.80 16.11 -1.42
N PHE A 67 16.57 15.54 -2.62
CA PHE A 67 16.00 14.19 -2.77
C PHE A 67 17.02 13.16 -3.27
N LEU A 68 18.19 13.61 -3.75
CA LEU A 68 19.28 12.75 -4.21
C LEU A 68 20.52 12.86 -3.32
N TYR A 69 21.07 11.71 -2.97
CA TYR A 69 22.41 11.59 -2.40
C TYR A 69 23.44 11.45 -3.52
N LYS A 70 24.47 12.32 -3.53
CA LYS A 70 25.65 12.20 -4.39
C LYS A 70 26.73 11.39 -3.68
N GLY A 71 27.12 10.27 -4.27
CA GLY A 71 28.22 9.43 -3.83
C GLY A 71 29.26 9.24 -4.93
N SER A 72 30.19 8.29 -4.70
CA SER A 72 31.17 7.90 -5.70
C SER A 72 31.26 6.38 -5.79
N SER A 73 31.40 5.89 -7.02
CA SER A 73 31.59 4.47 -7.32
C SER A 73 32.93 4.27 -8.01
N LYS A 74 33.69 3.26 -7.59
CA LYS A 74 34.92 2.87 -8.29
C LYS A 74 34.55 2.06 -9.53
N ARG A 75 34.80 2.61 -10.72
CA ARG A 75 34.69 1.88 -11.99
C ARG A 75 36.03 1.97 -12.72
N LYS A 76 36.67 0.82 -12.97
CA LYS A 76 37.97 0.72 -13.67
C LYS A 76 39.00 1.72 -13.11
N GLU A 77 39.23 1.67 -11.79
CA GLU A 77 40.19 2.51 -11.05
C GLU A 77 39.92 4.03 -11.02
N LYS A 78 38.86 4.51 -11.69
CA LYS A 78 38.41 5.91 -11.60
C LYS A 78 37.22 6.02 -10.64
N GLN A 79 37.23 7.06 -9.81
CA GLN A 79 36.07 7.48 -9.01
C GLN A 79 35.09 8.18 -9.94
N VAL A 80 33.90 7.60 -10.14
CA VAL A 80 32.83 8.21 -10.96
C VAL A 80 31.70 8.64 -10.01
N PRO A 81 31.19 9.88 -10.13
CA PRO A 81 30.06 10.32 -9.33
C PRO A 81 28.81 9.51 -9.69
N VAL A 82 28.11 9.06 -8.65
CA VAL A 82 26.83 8.34 -8.76
C VAL A 82 25.81 8.98 -7.85
N PHE A 83 24.55 8.93 -8.25
CA PHE A 83 23.42 9.49 -7.51
C PHE A 83 22.46 8.39 -7.14
N LYS A 84 21.80 8.52 -5.98
CA LYS A 84 20.66 7.68 -5.61
C LYS A 84 19.63 8.53 -4.89
N PHE A 85 18.37 8.15 -4.92
CA PHE A 85 17.40 8.77 -4.02
C PHE A 85 17.84 8.58 -2.56
N ILE A 86 17.57 9.58 -1.71
CA ILE A 86 17.91 9.54 -0.27
C ILE A 86 17.42 8.25 0.40
N HIS A 87 16.29 7.72 -0.08
CA HIS A 87 15.82 6.38 0.21
C HIS A 87 15.10 5.82 -1.03
N PHE A 88 15.14 4.50 -1.25
CA PHE A 88 14.52 3.87 -2.43
C PHE A 88 13.01 4.15 -2.53
N SER A 89 12.32 4.28 -1.40
CA SER A 89 10.91 4.64 -1.38
C SER A 89 10.58 6.03 -1.93
N PHE A 90 11.55 6.96 -1.97
CA PHE A 90 11.36 8.22 -2.68
C PHE A 90 11.37 8.00 -4.18
N GLN A 91 12.18 7.05 -4.69
CA GLN A 91 12.11 6.63 -6.08
C GLN A 91 10.69 6.13 -6.39
N GLU A 92 10.16 5.23 -5.56
CA GLU A 92 8.81 4.68 -5.73
C GLU A 92 7.72 5.77 -5.66
N PHE A 93 7.82 6.69 -4.71
CA PHE A 93 6.90 7.83 -4.55
C PHE A 93 6.95 8.77 -5.75
N PHE A 94 8.14 9.17 -6.22
CA PHE A 94 8.28 10.08 -7.35
C PHE A 94 7.83 9.44 -8.66
N THR A 95 7.99 8.12 -8.84
CA THR A 95 7.38 7.40 -9.97
C THR A 95 5.84 7.47 -9.92
N ALA A 96 5.22 7.25 -8.75
CA ALA A 96 3.77 7.38 -8.62
C ALA A 96 3.28 8.81 -8.88
N LEU A 97 3.99 9.81 -8.35
CA LEU A 97 3.68 11.22 -8.59
C LEU A 97 3.82 11.57 -10.07
N TYR A 98 4.87 11.08 -10.74
CA TYR A 98 5.08 11.30 -12.17
C TYR A 98 3.87 10.85 -12.99
N TYR A 99 3.34 9.65 -12.73
CA TYR A 99 2.18 9.14 -13.45
C TYR A 99 0.92 9.98 -13.26
N ILE A 100 0.75 10.63 -12.12
CA ILE A 100 -0.37 11.58 -11.92
C ILE A 100 -0.17 12.87 -12.73
N LEU A 101 1.08 13.31 -12.89
CA LEU A 101 1.45 14.53 -13.62
C LEU A 101 1.50 14.36 -15.14
N LEU A 102 1.50 13.11 -15.65
CA LEU A 102 1.43 12.77 -17.07
C LEU A 102 0.07 13.13 -17.69
N ASP A 103 0.04 13.18 -19.03
CA ASP A 103 -1.20 13.39 -19.77
C ASP A 103 -2.12 12.17 -19.78
N GLU A 104 -3.39 12.38 -20.19
CA GLU A 104 -4.44 11.37 -20.00
C GLU A 104 -4.09 10.04 -20.69
N LYS A 105 -3.56 10.11 -21.90
CA LYS A 105 -3.17 8.92 -22.67
C LYS A 105 -1.95 8.22 -22.07
N GLU A 106 -0.94 8.99 -21.68
CA GLU A 106 0.33 8.46 -21.18
C GLU A 106 0.18 7.80 -19.82
N HIS A 107 -0.55 8.41 -18.88
CA HIS A 107 -0.72 7.79 -17.57
C HIS A 107 -1.51 6.47 -17.64
N SER A 108 -2.52 6.36 -18.53
CA SER A 108 -3.28 5.13 -18.67
C SER A 108 -2.40 3.99 -19.17
N LEU A 109 -1.50 4.26 -20.11
CA LEU A 109 -0.50 3.30 -20.59
C LEU A 109 0.43 2.90 -19.46
N LYS A 110 1.00 3.88 -18.74
CA LYS A 110 1.91 3.63 -17.63
C LYS A 110 1.30 2.82 -16.49
N VAL A 111 0.07 3.13 -16.10
CA VAL A 111 -0.65 2.35 -15.09
C VAL A 111 -0.91 0.92 -15.59
N SER A 112 -1.22 0.73 -16.88
CA SER A 112 -1.38 -0.61 -17.47
C SER A 112 -0.05 -1.38 -17.47
N GLU A 113 1.04 -0.76 -17.92
CA GLU A 113 2.40 -1.33 -17.89
C GLU A 113 2.79 -1.75 -16.46
N LEU A 114 2.50 -0.94 -15.44
CA LEU A 114 2.74 -1.34 -14.04
C LEU A 114 2.00 -2.60 -13.64
N PHE A 115 0.75 -2.76 -14.06
CA PHE A 115 -0.03 -3.95 -13.74
C PHE A 115 0.42 -5.18 -14.53
N GLU A 116 0.85 -5.01 -15.78
CA GLU A 116 1.46 -6.09 -16.57
C GLU A 116 2.78 -6.57 -15.95
N LEU A 117 3.61 -5.62 -15.48
CA LEU A 117 4.87 -5.90 -14.78
C LEU A 117 4.67 -6.58 -13.41
N MET A 118 3.46 -6.60 -12.85
CA MET A 118 3.17 -7.40 -11.66
C MET A 118 3.15 -8.92 -11.94
N GLU A 119 3.39 -9.39 -13.18
CA GLU A 119 3.51 -10.80 -13.62
C GLU A 119 2.68 -11.77 -12.76
N TRP A 120 1.36 -11.59 -12.83
CA TRP A 120 0.39 -12.34 -12.05
C TRP A 120 0.40 -13.86 -12.34
N GLU A 121 0.93 -14.24 -13.51
CA GLU A 121 0.99 -15.63 -14.01
C GLU A 121 1.96 -16.52 -13.22
N ALA A 122 2.98 -15.95 -12.54
CA ALA A 122 3.93 -16.71 -11.72
C ALA A 122 3.42 -17.06 -10.30
N ILE A 123 2.18 -16.71 -9.97
CA ILE A 123 1.52 -17.03 -8.69
C ILE A 123 0.49 -18.16 -8.88
N ILE A 124 0.06 -18.42 -10.12
CA ILE A 124 -1.04 -19.36 -10.42
C ILE A 124 -0.55 -20.81 -10.55
N ASP A 125 0.72 -21.07 -10.88
CA ASP A 125 1.23 -22.43 -11.01
C ASP A 125 2.39 -22.74 -10.04
N LYS A 126 2.07 -23.60 -9.06
CA LYS A 126 2.91 -24.32 -8.08
C LYS A 126 3.17 -23.65 -6.72
N PRO A 127 2.57 -24.19 -5.63
CA PRO A 127 3.14 -24.09 -4.30
C PRO A 127 4.32 -25.08 -4.22
N SER A 128 5.48 -24.72 -4.76
CA SER A 128 6.72 -25.47 -4.50
C SER A 128 7.47 -24.84 -3.32
N PRO A 129 7.86 -25.61 -2.29
CA PRO A 129 8.53 -25.09 -1.08
C PRO A 129 9.93 -24.49 -1.31
N ASP A 130 10.55 -24.70 -2.48
CA ASP A 130 11.99 -24.50 -2.67
C ASP A 130 12.40 -23.23 -3.45
N LEU A 131 11.51 -22.27 -3.69
CA LEU A 131 11.87 -21.04 -4.41
C LEU A 131 12.31 -19.93 -3.44
N LYS A 132 13.53 -20.07 -2.90
CA LYS A 132 14.21 -19.04 -2.07
C LYS A 132 14.71 -17.81 -2.86
N GLU A 133 14.55 -17.77 -4.18
CA GLU A 133 14.94 -16.60 -4.98
C GLU A 133 13.85 -16.23 -5.99
N ARG A 134 12.69 -15.76 -5.49
CA ARG A 134 11.87 -14.88 -6.32
C ARG A 134 12.59 -13.53 -6.39
N ARG A 135 13.11 -13.18 -7.57
CA ARG A 135 13.53 -11.81 -7.89
C ARG A 135 12.38 -10.88 -7.49
N SER A 136 12.65 -9.91 -6.62
CA SER A 136 11.67 -8.91 -6.18
C SER A 136 10.98 -8.34 -7.42
N ILE A 137 9.70 -8.65 -7.62
CA ILE A 137 8.88 -7.94 -8.59
C ILE A 137 8.69 -6.54 -7.99
N PRO A 138 9.35 -5.50 -8.54
CA PRO A 138 9.56 -4.26 -7.82
C PRO A 138 8.40 -3.29 -8.05
N ILE A 139 7.14 -3.71 -7.84
CA ILE A 139 5.98 -2.80 -8.00
C ILE A 139 4.79 -3.05 -7.03
N PRO A 140 5.00 -3.36 -5.73
CA PRO A 140 3.98 -3.05 -4.73
C PRO A 140 3.96 -1.56 -4.31
N PRO A 141 5.08 -0.90 -3.96
CA PRO A 141 5.00 0.42 -3.33
C PRO A 141 4.56 1.57 -4.25
N VAL A 142 4.88 1.52 -5.55
CA VAL A 142 4.43 2.55 -6.53
C VAL A 142 2.90 2.57 -6.61
N ILE A 143 2.26 1.40 -6.68
CA ILE A 143 0.79 1.29 -6.72
C ILE A 143 0.18 1.79 -5.41
N LEU A 144 0.79 1.46 -4.27
CA LEU A 144 0.37 1.95 -2.96
C LEU A 144 0.37 3.49 -2.90
N PHE A 145 1.45 4.13 -3.40
CA PHE A 145 1.52 5.58 -3.51
C PHE A 145 0.50 6.16 -4.50
N LEU A 146 0.20 5.49 -5.62
CA LEU A 146 -0.86 5.93 -6.55
C LEU A 146 -2.21 6.01 -5.84
N TYR A 147 -2.60 4.98 -5.06
CA TYR A 147 -3.84 5.05 -4.28
C TYR A 147 -3.82 6.17 -3.24
N GLY A 148 -2.70 6.36 -2.56
CA GLY A 148 -2.56 7.43 -1.58
C GLY A 148 -2.59 8.82 -2.19
N LEU A 149 -2.04 9.01 -3.38
CA LEU A 149 -2.08 10.30 -4.08
C LEU A 149 -3.47 10.62 -4.67
N LEU A 150 -4.33 9.60 -4.83
CA LEU A 150 -5.75 9.77 -5.13
C LEU A 150 -6.61 10.14 -3.90
N ASN A 151 -6.05 10.08 -2.70
CA ASN A 151 -6.71 10.57 -1.50
C ASN A 151 -6.86 12.10 -1.57
N GLU A 152 -8.10 12.58 -1.61
CA GLU A 152 -8.41 14.01 -1.75
C GLU A 152 -7.97 14.81 -0.51
N GLU A 153 -8.02 14.24 0.69
CA GLU A 153 -7.62 14.94 1.92
C GLU A 153 -6.10 15.13 2.00
N VAL A 154 -5.34 14.17 1.46
CA VAL A 154 -3.87 14.17 1.51
C VAL A 154 -3.29 15.03 0.39
N SER A 155 -3.75 14.84 -0.84
CA SER A 155 -3.01 15.30 -2.01
C SER A 155 -3.60 16.52 -2.72
N SER A 156 -4.85 16.92 -2.46
CA SER A 156 -5.46 18.00 -3.24
C SER A 156 -4.76 19.34 -3.05
N SER A 157 -4.48 19.75 -1.81
CA SER A 157 -3.72 21.01 -1.58
C SER A 157 -2.28 20.95 -2.09
N PHE A 158 -1.67 19.77 -2.14
CA PHE A 158 -0.30 19.58 -2.63
C PHE A 158 -0.26 19.69 -4.16
N LEU A 159 -1.15 18.96 -4.84
CA LEU A 159 -1.22 18.94 -6.30
C LEU A 159 -1.74 20.26 -6.89
N GLU A 160 -2.70 20.93 -6.21
CA GLU A 160 -3.18 22.26 -6.62
C GLU A 160 -2.08 23.32 -6.53
N LYS A 161 -1.17 23.23 -5.55
CA LYS A 161 0.01 24.12 -5.48
C LYS A 161 1.01 23.85 -6.60
N ILE A 162 1.11 22.59 -7.05
CA ILE A 162 2.05 22.15 -8.08
C ILE A 162 1.57 22.51 -9.49
N GLU A 163 0.26 22.53 -9.76
CA GLU A 163 -0.28 22.92 -11.07
C GLU A 163 -0.95 24.30 -11.05
N LEU A 164 -0.25 25.30 -11.56
CA LEU A 164 -0.76 26.67 -11.74
C LEU A 164 -1.13 27.00 -13.20
N THR A 165 -1.85 26.12 -13.91
CA THR A 165 -2.38 26.54 -15.23
C THR A 165 -3.79 26.08 -15.58
N VAL A 166 -4.31 24.91 -15.15
CA VAL A 166 -5.73 24.57 -15.38
C VAL A 166 -6.28 23.58 -14.31
N PRO A 167 -7.05 24.03 -13.31
CA PRO A 167 -7.62 23.18 -12.25
C PRO A 167 -8.53 22.03 -12.72
N HIS A 168 -9.04 22.08 -13.95
CA HIS A 168 -9.89 21.02 -14.51
C HIS A 168 -9.12 19.78 -14.98
N THR A 169 -7.80 19.88 -15.18
CA THR A 169 -7.00 18.80 -15.75
C THR A 169 -6.67 17.71 -14.72
N ILE A 170 -6.14 18.06 -13.52
CA ILE A 170 -5.84 17.06 -12.47
C ILE A 170 -7.09 16.32 -12.03
N LYS A 171 -8.19 17.04 -11.79
CA LYS A 171 -9.42 16.42 -11.27
C LYS A 171 -9.97 15.37 -12.24
N LEU A 172 -9.94 15.64 -13.54
CA LEU A 172 -10.32 14.68 -14.58
C LEU A 172 -9.32 13.52 -14.63
N LYS A 173 -8.01 13.79 -14.61
CA LYS A 173 -6.96 12.76 -14.58
C LYS A 173 -7.11 11.80 -13.38
N LYS A 174 -7.27 12.34 -12.16
CA LYS A 174 -7.54 11.55 -10.94
C LYS A 174 -8.82 10.72 -11.09
N LYS A 175 -9.87 11.26 -11.69
CA LYS A 175 -11.13 10.54 -11.91
C LYS A 175 -10.95 9.34 -12.84
N GLU A 176 -10.25 9.50 -13.96
CA GLU A 176 -9.97 8.41 -14.90
C GLU A 176 -9.03 7.37 -14.29
N MET A 177 -7.94 7.80 -13.65
CA MET A 177 -7.03 6.91 -12.94
C MET A 177 -7.75 6.09 -11.86
N ARG A 178 -8.67 6.72 -11.12
CA ARG A 178 -9.52 6.02 -10.13
C ARG A 178 -10.38 4.94 -10.78
N LYS A 179 -10.82 5.08 -12.05
CA LYS A 179 -11.55 4.02 -12.76
C LYS A 179 -10.64 2.84 -13.11
N THR A 180 -9.43 3.12 -13.61
CA THR A 180 -8.44 2.08 -13.96
C THR A 180 -8.03 1.30 -12.71
N LEU A 181 -7.63 2.02 -11.66
CA LEU A 181 -7.25 1.43 -10.37
C LEU A 181 -8.42 0.67 -9.72
N LYS A 182 -9.67 1.15 -9.85
CA LYS A 182 -10.85 0.40 -9.40
C LYS A 182 -10.96 -1.00 -10.01
N ARG A 183 -10.59 -1.18 -11.28
CA ARG A 183 -10.60 -2.53 -11.90
C ARG A 183 -9.49 -3.38 -11.30
N ALA A 184 -8.29 -2.82 -11.20
CA ALA A 184 -7.14 -3.52 -10.66
C ALA A 184 -7.32 -3.98 -9.21
N ILE A 185 -7.89 -3.14 -8.32
CA ILE A 185 -8.05 -3.53 -6.90
C ILE A 185 -9.04 -4.68 -6.71
N VAL A 186 -10.04 -4.78 -7.58
CA VAL A 186 -10.98 -5.91 -7.55
C VAL A 186 -10.22 -7.20 -7.89
N LEU A 187 -9.33 -7.17 -8.88
CA LEU A 187 -8.49 -8.32 -9.21
C LEU A 187 -7.52 -8.65 -8.07
N MET A 188 -6.84 -7.65 -7.50
CA MET A 188 -5.94 -7.79 -6.33
C MET A 188 -6.60 -8.46 -5.12
N ILE A 189 -7.86 -8.14 -4.83
CA ILE A 189 -8.59 -8.73 -3.69
C ILE A 189 -9.02 -10.19 -3.95
N GLN A 190 -9.17 -10.58 -5.22
CA GLN A 190 -9.63 -11.92 -5.58
C GLN A 190 -8.49 -12.93 -5.74
N GLN A 191 -7.24 -12.52 -5.52
CA GLN A 191 -6.09 -13.41 -5.67
C GLN A 191 -5.33 -13.61 -4.37
N TYR A 192 -5.18 -14.90 -4.08
CA TYR A 192 -4.38 -15.43 -2.99
C TYR A 192 -2.96 -14.89 -2.95
N GLY A 193 -2.62 -14.27 -1.82
CA GLY A 193 -1.30 -13.72 -1.51
C GLY A 193 -1.15 -12.22 -1.82
N ILE A 194 -2.12 -11.59 -2.48
CA ILE A 194 -2.09 -10.15 -2.81
C ILE A 194 -3.19 -9.37 -2.09
N GLU A 195 -4.18 -10.04 -1.50
CA GLU A 195 -5.34 -9.40 -0.89
C GLU A 195 -4.93 -8.40 0.18
N LEU A 196 -3.98 -8.77 1.05
CA LEU A 196 -3.49 -7.87 2.10
C LEU A 196 -2.88 -6.59 1.52
N PHE A 197 -2.11 -6.70 0.44
CA PHE A 197 -1.56 -5.54 -0.26
C PHE A 197 -2.67 -4.66 -0.87
N ALA A 198 -3.73 -5.29 -1.41
CA ALA A 198 -4.90 -4.57 -1.87
C ALA A 198 -5.60 -3.80 -0.74
N LEU A 199 -5.67 -4.37 0.46
CA LEU A 199 -6.22 -3.68 1.64
C LEU A 199 -5.34 -2.50 2.07
N HIS A 200 -4.02 -2.59 1.95
CA HIS A 200 -3.11 -1.45 2.15
C HIS A 200 -3.37 -0.33 1.15
N CYS A 201 -3.59 -0.66 -0.13
CA CYS A 201 -4.00 0.30 -1.15
C CYS A 201 -5.33 1.01 -0.79
N LEU A 202 -6.33 0.25 -0.32
CA LEU A 202 -7.60 0.81 0.16
C LEU A 202 -7.41 1.74 1.38
N ARG A 203 -6.47 1.40 2.27
CA ARG A 203 -6.11 2.22 3.43
C ARG A 203 -5.42 3.52 3.01
N GLU A 204 -4.55 3.52 2.01
CA GLU A 204 -3.93 4.74 1.48
C GLU A 204 -4.97 5.69 0.86
N LEU A 205 -5.93 5.15 0.11
CA LEU A 205 -6.98 5.95 -0.53
C LEU A 205 -7.91 6.67 0.46
N GLN A 206 -8.13 6.09 1.65
CA GLN A 206 -9.03 6.55 2.72
C GLN A 206 -10.48 6.91 2.32
N ASP A 207 -10.93 6.48 1.14
CA ASP A 207 -12.31 6.71 0.68
C ASP A 207 -13.22 5.58 1.16
N LYS A 208 -13.87 5.78 2.31
CA LYS A 208 -14.79 4.79 2.91
C LYS A 208 -15.90 4.31 1.95
N ARG A 209 -16.39 5.20 1.06
CA ARG A 209 -17.43 4.85 0.07
C ARG A 209 -16.85 3.93 -1.00
N PHE A 210 -15.63 4.21 -1.45
CA PHE A 210 -14.91 3.36 -2.38
C PHE A 210 -14.60 1.99 -1.78
N VAL A 211 -14.04 1.95 -0.57
CA VAL A 211 -13.75 0.69 0.17
C VAL A 211 -15.01 -0.17 0.26
N ARG A 212 -16.12 0.42 0.69
CA ARG A 212 -17.42 -0.26 0.76
C ARG A 212 -17.88 -0.79 -0.60
N LYS A 213 -17.65 -0.04 -1.68
CA LYS A 213 -18.05 -0.47 -3.02
C LYS A 213 -17.23 -1.65 -3.51
N ILE A 214 -15.94 -1.69 -3.19
CA ILE A 214 -15.02 -2.77 -3.56
C ILE A 214 -15.34 -4.04 -2.77
N LEU A 215 -15.34 -3.95 -1.43
CA LEU A 215 -15.54 -5.09 -0.53
C LEU A 215 -17.02 -5.52 -0.37
N LYS A 216 -17.96 -4.89 -1.07
CA LYS A 216 -19.36 -5.38 -1.13
C LYS A 216 -19.53 -6.49 -2.17
N VAL A 217 -18.65 -6.54 -3.17
CA VAL A 217 -18.72 -7.53 -4.26
C VAL A 217 -18.47 -8.92 -3.69
N ASP A 218 -17.43 -9.05 -2.87
CA ASP A 218 -17.12 -10.24 -2.13
C ASP A 218 -17.41 -10.01 -0.65
N LYS A 219 -18.41 -10.71 -0.10
CA LYS A 219 -18.75 -10.61 1.32
C LYS A 219 -17.84 -11.48 2.19
N SER A 220 -16.74 -11.96 1.63
CA SER A 220 -15.74 -12.76 2.29
C SER A 220 -14.38 -12.07 2.24
N MET A 221 -13.59 -12.28 3.29
CA MET A 221 -12.20 -11.87 3.35
C MET A 221 -11.41 -13.06 3.88
N ASP A 222 -10.64 -13.69 3.01
CA ASP A 222 -9.80 -14.82 3.35
C ASP A 222 -8.33 -14.40 3.30
N LEU A 223 -7.66 -14.48 4.44
CA LEU A 223 -6.23 -14.21 4.60
C LEU A 223 -5.52 -15.41 5.21
N TYR A 224 -6.06 -16.62 5.01
CA TYR A 224 -5.45 -17.85 5.51
C TYR A 224 -3.95 -17.89 5.24
N ASN A 225 -3.17 -18.23 6.26
CA ASN A 225 -1.71 -18.37 6.17
C ASN A 225 -0.98 -17.10 5.70
N VAL A 226 -1.55 -15.91 5.92
CA VAL A 226 -0.90 -14.61 5.71
C VAL A 226 -0.43 -14.06 7.06
N SER A 227 0.88 -13.98 7.26
CA SER A 227 1.47 -13.41 8.48
C SER A 227 1.11 -11.93 8.62
N LEU A 228 0.38 -11.57 9.69
CA LEU A 228 -0.06 -10.19 9.93
C LEU A 228 0.84 -9.49 10.95
N ARG A 229 1.35 -8.30 10.62
CA ARG A 229 1.96 -7.38 11.61
C ARG A 229 0.88 -6.54 12.29
N SER A 230 1.24 -5.84 13.37
CA SER A 230 0.29 -4.94 14.06
C SER A 230 -0.22 -3.83 13.14
N THR A 231 0.61 -3.33 12.22
CA THR A 231 0.20 -2.35 11.19
C THR A 231 -0.84 -2.91 10.23
N ASP A 232 -0.71 -4.19 9.87
CA ASP A 232 -1.64 -4.89 8.98
C ASP A 232 -3.01 -5.06 9.68
N CYS A 233 -3.02 -5.27 11.00
CA CYS A 233 -4.25 -5.30 11.80
C CYS A 233 -5.00 -3.96 11.80
N TRP A 234 -4.30 -2.82 11.84
CA TRP A 234 -4.93 -1.50 11.71
C TRP A 234 -5.53 -1.25 10.33
N VAL A 235 -4.89 -1.78 9.27
CA VAL A 235 -5.41 -1.75 7.91
C VAL A 235 -6.68 -2.59 7.80
N LEU A 236 -6.67 -3.81 8.35
CA LEU A 236 -7.83 -4.68 8.42
C LEU A 236 -8.98 -4.04 9.19
N LEU A 237 -8.72 -3.50 10.38
CA LEU A 237 -9.72 -2.79 11.18
C LEU A 237 -10.42 -1.71 10.36
N TYR A 238 -9.65 -0.85 9.69
CA TYR A 238 -10.19 0.21 8.84
C TYR A 238 -11.10 -0.34 7.71
N CYS A 239 -10.64 -1.37 6.99
CA CYS A 239 -11.39 -1.97 5.89
C CYS A 239 -12.69 -2.64 6.36
N LEU A 240 -12.62 -3.41 7.45
CA LEU A 240 -13.78 -4.07 8.05
C LEU A 240 -14.82 -3.05 8.55
N GLN A 241 -14.39 -1.98 9.23
CA GLN A 241 -15.28 -0.90 9.69
C GLN A 241 -16.00 -0.17 8.55
N CYS A 242 -15.41 -0.11 7.36
CA CYS A 242 -16.09 0.44 6.19
C CYS A 242 -17.22 -0.48 5.68
N CYS A 243 -17.17 -1.76 6.02
CA CYS A 243 -17.95 -2.85 5.43
C CYS A 243 -18.59 -3.76 6.50
N PRO A 244 -19.63 -3.28 7.22
CA PRO A 244 -20.29 -4.05 8.28
C PRO A 244 -21.09 -5.26 7.79
N HIS A 245 -21.00 -5.62 6.51
CA HIS A 245 -21.73 -6.73 5.89
C HIS A 245 -20.81 -7.88 5.45
N ILE A 246 -19.55 -7.87 5.90
CA ILE A 246 -18.64 -8.99 5.68
C ILE A 246 -19.19 -10.18 6.46
N ARG A 247 -19.54 -11.24 5.73
CA ARG A 247 -20.17 -12.44 6.26
C ARG A 247 -19.18 -13.51 6.66
N TYR A 248 -17.98 -13.48 6.08
CA TYR A 248 -16.94 -14.46 6.33
C TYR A 248 -15.59 -13.78 6.44
N LEU A 249 -14.91 -14.01 7.56
CA LEU A 249 -13.54 -13.55 7.79
C LEU A 249 -12.67 -14.75 8.19
N ASN A 250 -11.61 -15.04 7.44
CA ASN A 250 -10.69 -16.12 7.74
C ASN A 250 -9.29 -15.57 8.02
N LEU A 251 -8.88 -15.62 9.28
CA LEU A 251 -7.55 -15.26 9.78
C LEU A 251 -6.88 -16.46 10.46
N MET A 252 -7.09 -17.66 9.91
CA MET A 252 -6.41 -18.87 10.37
C MET A 252 -4.93 -18.80 9.97
N ASP A 253 -4.06 -19.15 10.92
CA ASP A 253 -2.62 -19.25 10.78
C ASP A 253 -1.98 -17.91 10.31
N CYS A 254 -2.42 -16.80 10.91
CA CYS A 254 -2.04 -15.42 10.57
C CYS A 254 -1.12 -14.73 11.61
N ASP A 255 -0.48 -15.50 12.49
CA ASP A 255 0.33 -15.01 13.62
C ASP A 255 -0.43 -14.05 14.55
N LEU A 256 -1.72 -14.27 14.79
CA LEU A 256 -2.55 -13.39 15.61
C LEU A 256 -2.25 -13.59 17.09
N THR A 257 -1.59 -12.62 17.72
CA THR A 257 -1.44 -12.57 19.19
C THR A 257 -2.65 -11.89 19.84
N ALA A 258 -2.77 -12.00 21.17
CA ALA A 258 -3.80 -11.28 21.94
C ALA A 258 -3.77 -9.75 21.68
N GLU A 259 -2.58 -9.16 21.55
CA GLU A 259 -2.43 -7.74 21.25
C GLU A 259 -2.94 -7.36 19.85
N LYS A 260 -2.68 -8.21 18.84
CA LYS A 260 -3.22 -8.00 17.48
C LYS A 260 -4.74 -8.16 17.46
N LEU A 261 -5.29 -9.09 18.23
CA LEU A 261 -6.74 -9.25 18.36
C LEU A 261 -7.42 -8.05 19.02
N LYS A 262 -6.81 -7.44 20.04
CA LYS A 262 -7.33 -6.20 20.66
C LYS A 262 -7.49 -5.07 19.64
N ILE A 263 -6.57 -4.96 18.68
CA ILE A 263 -6.69 -3.99 17.56
C ILE A 263 -7.92 -4.31 16.72
N LEU A 264 -8.14 -5.59 16.38
CA LEU A 264 -9.23 -6.02 15.50
C LEU A 264 -10.60 -6.08 16.18
N GLN A 265 -10.64 -6.21 17.51
CA GLN A 265 -11.86 -6.39 18.31
C GLN A 265 -13.05 -5.52 17.85
N PRO A 266 -12.90 -4.20 17.61
CA PRO A 266 -14.04 -3.37 17.23
C PRO A 266 -14.69 -3.75 15.89
N ALA A 267 -13.99 -4.52 15.04
CA ALA A 267 -14.49 -4.99 13.77
C ALA A 267 -14.90 -6.47 13.76
N LEU A 268 -14.29 -7.31 14.59
CA LEU A 268 -14.61 -8.76 14.63
C LEU A 268 -16.07 -8.99 15.00
N CYS A 269 -16.64 -8.16 15.87
CA CYS A 269 -18.05 -8.23 16.28
C CYS A 269 -19.05 -7.97 15.14
N MET A 270 -18.60 -7.47 13.99
CA MET A 270 -19.44 -7.21 12.82
C MET A 270 -19.50 -8.40 11.84
N CYS A 271 -18.67 -9.42 12.03
CA CYS A 271 -18.58 -10.57 11.12
C CYS A 271 -19.58 -11.68 11.50
N GLU A 272 -20.34 -12.19 10.53
CA GLU A 272 -21.32 -13.26 10.77
C GLU A 272 -20.64 -14.62 11.04
N ASN A 273 -19.67 -14.98 10.20
CA ASN A 273 -18.88 -16.20 10.29
C ASN A 273 -17.40 -15.83 10.32
N MET A 274 -16.65 -16.46 11.21
CA MET A 274 -15.24 -16.11 11.38
C MET A 274 -14.41 -17.35 11.68
N ARG A 275 -13.20 -17.42 11.13
CA ARG A 275 -12.20 -18.44 11.47
C ARG A 275 -10.93 -17.75 11.96
N LEU A 276 -10.47 -18.07 13.16
CA LEU A 276 -9.28 -17.46 13.77
C LEU A 276 -8.35 -18.54 14.31
N THR A 277 -7.04 -18.43 14.02
CA THR A 277 -6.01 -19.05 14.87
C THR A 277 -5.43 -17.96 15.75
N VAL A 278 -5.36 -18.19 17.06
CA VAL A 278 -4.75 -17.24 18.00
C VAL A 278 -3.55 -17.87 18.66
N ASP A 279 -2.42 -17.19 18.53
CA ASP A 279 -1.12 -17.66 18.96
C ASP A 279 -0.69 -17.07 20.29
N TYR A 280 -0.03 -17.91 21.10
CA TYR A 280 0.58 -17.55 22.38
C TYR A 280 -0.42 -16.94 23.38
N LEU A 281 -1.62 -17.53 23.49
CA LEU A 281 -2.58 -17.14 24.52
C LEU A 281 -2.13 -17.67 25.89
N TYR A 282 -1.98 -16.77 26.86
CA TYR A 282 -1.64 -17.13 28.24
C TYR A 282 -2.88 -17.49 29.07
N ASN A 283 -4.03 -16.88 28.78
CA ASN A 283 -5.29 -17.12 29.48
C ASN A 283 -6.48 -17.03 28.52
N VAL A 284 -7.44 -17.96 28.67
CA VAL A 284 -8.70 -18.00 27.91
C VAL A 284 -9.61 -16.81 28.24
N GLY A 285 -9.52 -16.29 29.47
CA GLY A 285 -10.30 -15.13 29.94
C GLY A 285 -10.07 -13.89 29.09
N ASP A 286 -8.82 -13.65 28.66
CA ASP A 286 -8.47 -12.52 27.79
C ASP A 286 -9.19 -12.63 26.44
N LEU A 287 -9.29 -13.84 25.89
CA LEU A 287 -9.97 -14.08 24.63
C LEU A 287 -11.50 -13.90 24.75
N ILE A 288 -12.11 -14.31 25.87
CA ILE A 288 -13.54 -14.09 26.13
C ILE A 288 -13.85 -12.60 26.25
N GLN A 289 -12.99 -11.84 26.94
CA GLN A 289 -13.13 -10.39 27.07
C GLN A 289 -12.96 -9.68 25.73
N ILE A 290 -12.01 -10.11 24.90
CA ILE A 290 -11.74 -9.50 23.59
C ILE A 290 -12.86 -9.79 22.58
N LEU A 291 -13.39 -11.01 22.54
CA LEU A 291 -14.37 -11.37 21.50
C LEU A 291 -15.81 -11.01 21.84
N GLU A 292 -16.10 -10.57 23.08
CA GLU A 292 -17.43 -10.16 23.58
C GLU A 292 -18.57 -10.92 22.88
N PHE A 293 -18.58 -12.26 23.02
CA PHE A 293 -19.36 -13.18 22.18
C PHE A 293 -20.85 -12.81 22.07
N LYS A 294 -21.18 -11.93 21.12
CA LYS A 294 -22.51 -11.84 20.54
C LYS A 294 -22.66 -12.98 19.53
N ARG A 295 -23.91 -13.32 19.21
CA ARG A 295 -24.37 -14.43 18.37
C ARG A 295 -23.58 -14.58 17.04
N MET A 296 -22.41 -15.19 17.09
CA MET A 296 -21.46 -15.34 15.97
C MET A 296 -21.17 -16.82 15.72
N ASN A 297 -21.07 -17.21 14.45
CA ASN A 297 -20.59 -18.53 14.06
C ASN A 297 -19.06 -18.47 13.91
N THR A 298 -18.34 -18.60 15.03
CA THR A 298 -16.88 -18.53 15.05
C THR A 298 -16.26 -19.92 15.16
N VAL A 299 -15.35 -20.26 14.24
CA VAL A 299 -14.41 -21.38 14.39
C VAL A 299 -13.11 -20.80 14.96
N LEU A 300 -12.74 -21.21 16.15
CA LEU A 300 -11.57 -20.69 16.85
C LEU A 300 -10.55 -21.81 17.09
N ARG A 301 -9.31 -21.63 16.65
CA ARG A 301 -8.16 -22.46 17.03
C ARG A 301 -7.28 -21.63 17.97
N VAL A 302 -6.87 -22.22 19.09
CA VAL A 302 -5.98 -21.55 20.06
C VAL A 302 -4.72 -22.39 20.25
N SER A 303 -3.55 -21.75 20.14
CA SER A 303 -2.28 -22.35 20.52
C SER A 303 -1.81 -21.79 21.87
N TYR A 304 -1.47 -22.69 22.80
CA TYR A 304 -0.91 -22.36 24.12
C TYR A 304 0.58 -22.70 24.10
N GLY A 305 1.44 -21.70 23.89
CA GLY A 305 2.88 -21.94 23.70
C GLY A 305 3.14 -22.85 22.48
N HIS A 306 3.93 -23.93 22.65
CA HIS A 306 4.20 -24.92 21.59
C HIS A 306 3.13 -26.01 21.43
N LEU A 307 2.03 -25.94 22.19
CA LEU A 307 0.96 -26.95 22.17
C LEU A 307 -0.29 -26.36 21.48
N THR A 308 -0.67 -26.92 20.33
CA THR A 308 -1.89 -26.56 19.61
C THR A 308 -3.07 -27.38 20.14
N CYS A 309 -4.08 -26.71 20.71
CA CYS A 309 -5.37 -27.33 21.01
C CYS A 309 -6.40 -26.89 19.97
N GLN A 310 -6.90 -27.84 19.17
CA GLN A 310 -7.94 -27.57 18.20
C GLN A 310 -9.31 -27.72 18.89
N SER A 311 -9.86 -26.63 19.43
CA SER A 311 -11.21 -26.63 19.99
C SER A 311 -12.21 -26.23 18.91
N HIS A 312 -13.11 -27.14 18.51
CA HIS A 312 -14.32 -26.73 17.79
C HIS A 312 -15.30 -26.11 18.79
N MET A 313 -15.08 -24.86 19.19
CA MET A 313 -16.07 -24.12 19.96
C MET A 313 -17.23 -23.70 19.03
N LYS A 314 -18.23 -24.57 18.84
CA LYS A 314 -19.57 -24.13 18.45
C LYS A 314 -20.22 -23.49 19.68
N MET A 315 -19.96 -22.21 19.91
CA MET A 315 -20.69 -21.47 20.94
C MET A 315 -22.01 -20.97 20.37
N SER A 316 -23.05 -21.81 20.45
CA SER A 316 -24.43 -21.37 20.31
C SER A 316 -24.90 -20.81 21.66
N CYS A 317 -24.93 -19.49 21.81
CA CYS A 317 -25.70 -18.87 22.89
C CYS A 317 -27.19 -19.11 22.62
N CYS A 318 -27.78 -20.09 23.31
CA CYS A 318 -29.20 -20.04 23.62
C CYS A 318 -29.41 -18.91 24.64
N LEU A 319 -30.43 -18.07 24.39
CA LEU A 319 -30.88 -17.00 25.28
C LEU A 319 -31.25 -17.53 26.67
#